data_AF-A0A975I1J8-F1
#
_entry.id   AF-A0A975I1J8-F1
#
_cell.length_a   1.000
_cell.length_b   1.000
_cell.length_c   1.000
_cell.angle_alpha   90.00
_cell.angle_beta   90.00
_cell.angle_gamma   90.00
#
_symmetry.space_group_name_H-M   'P 1'
#
loop_
_entity.id
_entity.type
_entity.pdbx_description
1 polymer ?
#
loop_
_entity_poly.entity_id
_entity_poly.type
_entity_poly.pdbx_seq_one_letter_code
_entity_poly.pdbx_strand_id
1 'polypeptide(L)'
;MRVQSRSKQRGITFFGLVFVGVVLAVTGVVAAQVFPTFVEYQAIKKAARKSAEGTSVVEVRAAFDRMQAIDDFKAISGKDLEITKEGDKVVVSFAYEREIHLTGPAWLTLKYAGNSK
;
A
#
# COMPACT_ATOMS: atom_id res chain seq x y z
N MET A 1 -59.52 -8.25 13.97
CA MET A 1 -58.49 -7.51 14.75
C MET A 1 -57.12 -7.81 14.16
N ARG A 2 -56.43 -6.82 13.57
CA ARG A 2 -55.02 -6.97 13.17
C ARG A 2 -54.14 -6.50 14.32
N VAL A 3 -53.48 -7.43 15.00
CA VAL A 3 -52.48 -7.10 16.03
C VAL A 3 -51.23 -6.64 15.30
N GLN A 4 -51.05 -5.33 15.18
CA GLN A 4 -49.84 -4.75 14.64
C GLN A 4 -48.77 -4.83 15.74
N SER A 5 -47.84 -5.78 15.63
CA SER A 5 -46.73 -5.90 16.59
C SER A 5 -45.92 -4.59 16.55
N ARG A 6 -45.87 -3.86 17.68
CA ARG A 6 -44.93 -2.74 17.83
C ARG A 6 -43.52 -3.28 17.62
N SER A 7 -42.91 -2.94 16.50
CA SER A 7 -41.47 -3.02 16.30
C SER A 7 -40.84 -2.30 17.51
N LYS A 8 -40.16 -3.05 18.39
CA LYS A 8 -39.34 -2.44 19.43
C LYS A 8 -38.21 -1.74 18.71
N GLN A 9 -38.33 -0.43 18.54
CA GLN A 9 -37.30 0.42 17.99
C GLN A 9 -36.07 0.31 18.90
N ARG A 10 -35.16 -0.59 18.56
CA ARG A 10 -33.88 -0.78 19.25
C ARG A 10 -32.96 0.32 18.73
N GLY A 11 -32.94 1.46 19.43
CA GLY A 11 -31.95 2.50 19.18
C GLY A 11 -30.53 1.99 19.48
N ILE A 12 -29.52 2.69 18.95
CA ILE A 12 -28.13 2.50 19.36
C ILE A 12 -28.01 2.96 20.82
N THR A 13 -27.43 2.12 21.67
CA THR A 13 -27.12 2.49 23.05
C THR A 13 -25.97 3.51 23.06
N PHE A 14 -25.89 4.37 24.08
CA PHE A 14 -24.77 5.31 24.23
C PHE A 14 -23.41 4.59 24.17
N PHE A 15 -23.30 3.44 24.84
CA PHE A 15 -22.12 2.58 24.77
C PHE A 15 -21.83 2.06 23.35
N GLY A 16 -22.87 1.63 22.62
CA GLY A 16 -22.73 1.21 21.22
C GLY A 16 -22.24 2.34 20.32
N LEU A 17 -22.72 3.56 20.54
CA LEU A 17 -22.26 4.74 19.80
C LEU A 17 -20.79 5.05 20.08
N VAL A 18 -20.39 5.06 21.36
CA VAL A 18 -18.99 5.31 21.76
C VAL A 18 -18.07 4.23 21.21
N PHE A 19 -18.47 2.95 21.30
CA PHE A 19 -17.69 1.84 20.77
C PHE A 19 -17.42 1.99 19.27
N VAL A 20 -18.46 2.27 18.47
CA VAL A 20 -18.32 2.52 17.03
C VAL A 20 -17.44 3.73 16.77
N GLY A 21 -17.58 4.81 17.55
CA GLY A 21 -16.74 6.00 17.46
C GLY A 21 -15.25 5.69 17.65
N VAL A 22 -14.90 4.89 18.66
CA VAL A 22 -13.51 4.48 18.92
C VAL A 22 -12.97 3.61 17.79
N VAL A 23 -13.76 2.63 17.32
CA VAL A 23 -13.34 1.75 16.21
C VAL A 23 -13.09 2.57 14.94
N LEU A 24 -13.97 3.52 14.62
CA LEU A 24 -13.80 4.42 13.48
C LEU A 24 -12.57 5.31 13.63
N ALA A 25 -12.31 5.86 14.82
CA ALA A 25 -11.12 6.67 15.08
C ALA A 25 -9.82 5.87 14.87
N VAL A 26 -9.72 4.68 15.46
CA VAL A 26 -8.53 3.80 15.30
C VAL A 26 -8.34 3.41 13.83
N THR A 27 -9.42 3.02 13.16
CA THR A 27 -9.37 2.64 11.73
C THR A 27 -8.98 3.83 10.86
N GLY A 28 -9.49 5.02 11.16
CA GLY A 28 -9.16 6.25 10.45
C GLY A 28 -7.68 6.63 10.56
N VAL A 29 -7.09 6.51 11.77
CA VAL A 29 -5.65 6.78 11.97
C VAL A 29 -4.80 5.77 11.20
N VAL A 30 -5.12 4.48 11.28
CA VAL A 30 -4.41 3.44 10.52
C VAL A 30 -4.51 3.69 9.02
N ALA A 31 -5.71 3.97 8.50
CA ALA A 31 -5.91 4.26 7.09
C ALA A 31 -5.12 5.50 6.62
N ALA A 32 -5.09 6.56 7.44
CA ALA A 32 -4.32 7.76 7.13
C ALA A 32 -2.80 7.50 7.08
N GLN A 33 -2.29 6.58 7.90
CA GLN A 33 -0.88 6.19 7.87
C GLN A 33 -0.53 5.26 6.68
N VAL A 34 -1.46 4.38 6.29
CA VAL A 34 -1.29 3.47 5.13
C VAL A 34 -1.43 4.22 3.80
N PHE A 35 -2.20 5.31 3.75
CA PHE A 35 -2.41 6.08 2.53
C PHE A 35 -1.10 6.54 1.84
N PRO A 36 -0.14 7.22 2.52
CA PRO A 36 1.10 7.62 1.88
C PRO A 36 1.95 6.43 1.40
N THR A 37 1.93 5.29 2.11
CA THR A 37 2.69 4.10 1.68
C THR A 37 2.09 3.46 0.43
N PHE A 38 0.77 3.56 0.26
CA PHE A 38 0.11 3.15 -0.97
C PHE A 38 0.45 4.07 -2.15
N VAL A 39 0.52 5.39 -1.93
CA VAL A 39 0.97 6.33 -2.97
C VAL A 39 2.40 6.02 -3.40
N GLU A 40 3.29 5.75 -2.45
CA GLU A 40 4.67 5.32 -2.73
C GLU A 40 4.72 4.03 -3.56
N TYR A 41 3.90 3.03 -3.22
CA TYR A 41 3.79 1.80 -3.99
C TYR A 41 3.35 2.05 -5.46
N GLN A 42 2.41 2.97 -5.69
CA GLN A 42 2.00 3.33 -7.06
C GLN A 42 3.12 3.99 -7.84
N ALA A 43 3.90 4.88 -7.20
CA ALA A 43 5.07 5.50 -7.81
C ALA A 43 6.14 4.46 -8.19
N ILE A 44 6.44 3.53 -7.28
CA ILE A 44 7.36 2.42 -7.52
C ILE A 44 6.88 1.54 -8.68
N LYS A 45 5.59 1.17 -8.69
CA LYS A 45 5.02 0.36 -9.77
C LYS A 45 5.14 1.06 -11.13
N LYS A 46 4.89 2.37 -11.18
CA LYS A 46 5.09 3.19 -12.37
C LYS A 46 6.56 3.23 -12.79
N ALA A 47 7.48 3.38 -11.83
CA ALA A 47 8.92 3.37 -12.08
C ALA A 47 9.40 2.01 -12.63
N ALA A 48 8.94 0.90 -12.06
CA ALA A 48 9.26 -0.45 -12.54
C ALA A 48 8.78 -0.67 -13.98
N ARG A 49 7.55 -0.24 -14.31
CA ARG A 49 6.99 -0.33 -15.66
C ARG A 49 7.79 0.47 -16.68
N LYS A 50 8.17 1.70 -16.34
CA LYS A 50 8.92 2.56 -17.25
C LYS A 50 10.37 2.09 -17.42
N SER A 51 10.97 1.58 -16.35
CA SER A 51 12.35 1.06 -16.37
C SER A 51 12.46 -0.23 -17.18
N ALA A 52 11.37 -0.99 -17.32
CA ALA A 52 11.32 -2.21 -18.14
C ALA A 52 11.50 -1.96 -19.65
N GLU A 53 11.49 -0.71 -20.11
CA GLU A 53 11.85 -0.35 -21.49
C GLU A 53 13.37 -0.45 -21.76
N GLY A 54 14.19 -0.54 -20.71
CA GLY A 54 15.65 -0.66 -20.83
C GLY A 54 16.09 -1.99 -21.44
N THR A 55 17.22 -1.97 -22.14
CA THR A 55 17.76 -3.12 -22.88
C THR A 55 18.73 -3.98 -22.05
N SER A 56 19.31 -3.40 -21.01
CA SER A 56 20.25 -4.04 -20.10
C SER A 56 19.86 -3.87 -18.63
N VAL A 57 20.31 -4.78 -17.78
CA VAL A 57 20.07 -4.72 -16.33
C VAL A 57 20.57 -3.40 -15.74
N VAL A 58 21.75 -2.94 -16.17
CA VAL A 58 22.35 -1.69 -15.68
C VAL A 58 21.50 -0.49 -16.08
N GLU A 59 21.00 -0.47 -17.31
CA GLU A 59 20.13 0.60 -17.80
C GLU A 59 18.79 0.65 -17.05
N VAL A 60 18.17 -0.51 -16.82
CA VAL A 60 16.92 -0.63 -16.06
C VAL A 60 17.10 -0.08 -14.64
N ARG A 61 18.17 -0.46 -13.94
CA ARG A 61 18.46 0.04 -12.60
C ARG A 61 18.69 1.54 -12.58
N ALA A 62 19.51 2.05 -13.50
CA ALA A 62 19.78 3.48 -13.60
C ALA A 62 18.53 4.29 -13.99
N ALA A 63 17.64 3.73 -14.81
CA ALA A 63 16.35 4.33 -15.14
C ALA A 63 15.42 4.39 -13.91
N PHE A 64 15.38 3.32 -13.13
CA PHE A 64 14.62 3.27 -11.89
C PHE A 64 15.14 4.27 -10.86
N ASP A 65 16.45 4.34 -10.65
CA ASP A 65 17.09 5.29 -9.71
C ASP A 65 16.83 6.74 -10.13
N ARG A 66 16.79 7.04 -11.43
CA ARG A 66 16.37 8.36 -11.92
C ARG A 66 14.93 8.68 -11.58
N MET A 67 14.03 7.71 -11.71
CA MET A 67 12.62 7.90 -11.36
C MET A 67 12.42 8.01 -9.85
N GLN A 68 13.20 7.27 -9.07
CA GLN A 68 13.26 7.40 -7.63
C GLN A 68 13.60 8.83 -7.22
N ALA A 69 14.58 9.45 -7.87
CA ALA A 69 14.95 10.84 -7.60
C ALA A 69 13.86 11.87 -8.02
N ILE A 70 13.04 11.55 -9.02
CA ILE A 70 11.95 12.43 -9.51
C ILE A 70 10.72 12.34 -8.60
N ASP A 71 10.27 11.12 -8.29
CA ASP A 71 9.07 10.85 -7.49
C ASP A 71 9.35 10.77 -5.97
N ASP A 72 10.62 10.95 -5.54
CA ASP A 72 11.16 10.96 -4.15
C ASP A 72 10.67 9.81 -3.25
N PHE A 73 10.59 8.59 -3.79
CA PHE A 73 10.32 7.41 -2.97
C PHE A 73 11.61 6.81 -2.39
N LYS A 74 11.52 6.17 -1.22
CA LYS A 74 12.70 5.72 -0.46
C LYS A 74 12.63 4.25 -0.06
N ALA A 75 11.48 3.59 -0.26
CA ALA A 75 11.27 2.22 0.16
C ALA A 75 12.21 1.21 -0.53
N ILE A 76 12.57 1.43 -1.80
CA ILE A 76 13.49 0.59 -2.57
C ILE A 76 14.30 1.42 -3.56
N SER A 77 15.42 0.89 -4.03
CA SER A 77 16.18 1.45 -5.16
C SER A 77 16.43 0.42 -6.26
N GLY A 78 17.11 0.83 -7.35
CA GLY A 78 17.37 -0.02 -8.51
C GLY A 78 18.11 -1.31 -8.17
N LYS A 79 18.89 -1.32 -7.08
CA LYS A 79 19.62 -2.53 -6.62
C LYS A 79 18.68 -3.61 -6.07
N ASP A 80 17.51 -3.23 -5.55
CA ASP A 80 16.54 -4.13 -4.92
C ASP A 80 15.59 -4.75 -5.97
N LEU A 81 15.76 -4.39 -7.24
CA LEU A 81 14.98 -4.93 -8.35
C LEU A 81 15.48 -6.31 -8.77
N GLU A 82 14.54 -7.22 -8.93
CA GLU A 82 14.74 -8.48 -9.62
C GLU A 82 14.38 -8.32 -11.10
N ILE A 83 15.38 -8.42 -11.96
CA ILE A 83 15.24 -8.17 -13.40
C ILE A 83 15.37 -9.49 -14.13
N THR A 84 14.28 -9.92 -14.76
CA THR A 84 14.22 -11.16 -15.54
C THR A 84 13.85 -10.85 -16.99
N LYS A 85 14.15 -11.79 -17.89
CA LYS A 85 13.71 -11.74 -19.29
C LYS A 85 12.72 -12.86 -19.52
N GLU A 86 11.50 -12.51 -19.92
CA GLU A 86 10.48 -13.47 -20.31
C GLU A 86 10.14 -13.28 -21.78
N GLY A 87 10.68 -14.17 -22.62
CA GLY A 87 10.70 -14.00 -24.07
C GLY A 87 11.51 -12.77 -24.47
N ASP A 88 10.91 -11.89 -25.26
CA ASP A 88 11.53 -10.64 -25.72
C ASP A 88 11.27 -9.44 -24.79
N LYS A 89 10.62 -9.64 -23.63
CA LYS A 89 10.28 -8.57 -22.69
C LYS A 89 11.10 -8.64 -21.41
N VAL A 90 11.61 -7.48 -20.98
CA VAL A 90 12.22 -7.31 -19.66
C VAL A 90 11.11 -7.17 -18.62
N VAL A 91 11.22 -7.95 -17.55
CA VAL A 91 10.28 -7.97 -16.44
C VAL A 91 11.03 -7.51 -15.20
N VAL A 92 10.55 -6.42 -14.60
CA VAL A 92 11.11 -5.82 -13.40
C VAL A 92 10.17 -6.13 -12.25
N SER A 93 10.65 -6.92 -11.31
CA SER A 93 9.93 -7.31 -10.10
C SER A 93 10.55 -6.66 -8.88
N PHE A 94 9.73 -6.38 -7.87
CA PHE A 94 10.16 -5.79 -6.62
C PHE A 94 9.29 -6.31 -5.47
N ALA A 95 9.89 -6.41 -4.29
CA ALA A 95 9.21 -6.74 -3.05
C ALA A 95 9.89 -6.03 -1.87
N TYR A 96 9.10 -5.47 -0.97
CA TYR A 96 9.61 -4.78 0.23
C TYR A 96 8.57 -4.74 1.35
N GLU A 97 9.04 -4.48 2.56
CA GLU A 97 8.20 -4.37 3.74
C GLU A 97 8.23 -2.92 4.26
N ARG A 98 7.07 -2.43 4.68
CA ARG A 98 6.94 -1.12 5.32
C ARG A 98 6.37 -1.30 6.71
N GLU A 99 7.18 -0.93 7.70
CA GLU A 99 6.79 -0.94 9.10
C GLU A 99 6.39 0.47 9.53
N ILE A 100 5.23 0.55 10.20
CA ILE A 100 4.68 1.77 10.77
C ILE A 100 4.45 1.53 12.26
N HIS A 101 5.11 2.31 13.10
CA HIS A 101 4.89 2.25 14.54
C HIS A 101 3.51 2.83 14.87
N LEU A 102 2.67 2.05 15.55
CA LEU A 102 1.34 2.50 15.95
C LEU A 102 1.38 3.06 17.37
N THR A 103 1.72 2.23 18.35
CA THR A 103 1.81 2.60 19.76
C THR A 103 2.45 1.49 20.57
N GLY A 104 3.26 1.82 21.58
CA GLY A 104 3.88 0.83 22.46
C GLY A 104 4.62 -0.28 21.67
N PRO A 105 4.37 -1.58 21.93
CA PRO A 105 4.94 -2.68 21.14
C PRO A 105 4.17 -2.98 19.85
N ALA A 106 3.11 -2.23 19.52
CA ALA A 106 2.27 -2.48 18.36
C ALA A 106 2.82 -1.80 17.10
N TRP A 107 2.99 -2.60 16.05
CA TRP A 107 3.45 -2.20 14.73
C TRP A 107 2.46 -2.66 13.66
N LEU A 108 2.35 -1.88 12.60
CA LEU A 108 1.69 -2.27 11.36
C LEU A 108 2.74 -2.57 10.31
N THR A 109 2.76 -3.81 9.82
CA THR A 109 3.66 -4.23 8.75
C THR A 109 2.86 -4.44 7.48
N LEU A 110 3.25 -3.73 6.42
CA LEU A 110 2.69 -3.85 5.08
C LEU A 110 3.73 -4.49 4.16
N LYS A 111 3.40 -5.62 3.55
CA LYS A 111 4.26 -6.27 2.57
C LYS A 111 3.79 -5.92 1.17
N TYR A 112 4.61 -5.20 0.42
CA TYR A 112 4.33 -4.81 -0.94
C TYR A 112 5.16 -5.65 -1.90
N ALA A 113 4.53 -6.10 -2.98
CA ALA A 113 5.19 -6.78 -4.07
C ALA A 113 4.51 -6.41 -5.39
N GLY A 114 5.28 -6.38 -6.46
CA GLY A 114 4.75 -6.06 -7.79
C GLY A 114 5.74 -6.37 -8.89
N ASN A 115 5.26 -6.33 -10.12
CA ASN A 115 6.09 -6.44 -11.31
C ASN A 115 5.63 -5.47 -12.41
N SER A 116 6.45 -5.35 -13.45
CA SER A 116 6.23 -4.44 -14.58
C SER A 116 5.25 -4.95 -15.63
N LYS A 117 4.72 -6.17 -15.50
CA LYS A 117 3.74 -6.72 -16.46
C LYS A 117 2.35 -6.08 -16.34
#